data_AF-A0A161XBC4-F1
#
_entry.id   AF-A0A161XBC4-F1
#
_cell.length_a   1.000
_cell.length_b   1.000
_cell.length_c   1.000
_cell.angle_alpha   90.00
_cell.angle_beta   90.00
_cell.angle_gamma   90.00
#
_symmetry.space_group_name_H-M   'P 1'
#
loop_
_entity.id
_entity.type
_entity.pdbx_description
1 polymer ?
#
loop_
_entity_poly.entity_id
_entity_poly.type
_entity_poly.pdbx_seq_one_letter_code
_entity_poly.pdbx_strand_id
1 'polypeptide(L)'
;MDDRSLFQKIYSLSDRQIAKKYKYLGEGISRKVYAIDENYVVKVSKNSDGIYQNRIENYVYTTVDKDLKKYLCPIICFKPERIIMRRAIPIYERGKDKWIDLHKIRSEESSFGDLNRLAAKFMLEYEDVISATSWGFTTMKMY
;
A
#
# COMPACT_ATOMS: atom_id res chain seq x y z
N MET A 1 -6.23 19.79 10.68
CA MET A 1 -7.08 19.50 9.50
C MET A 1 -7.58 18.09 9.70
N ASP A 2 -8.90 17.88 9.75
CA ASP A 2 -9.49 16.54 9.82
C ASP A 2 -9.12 15.74 8.57
N ASP A 3 -8.79 14.46 8.75
CA ASP A 3 -8.50 13.48 7.71
C ASP A 3 -9.53 13.56 6.56
N ARG A 4 -10.82 13.69 6.90
CA ARG A 4 -11.89 13.81 5.89
C ARG A 4 -11.73 15.01 4.97
N SER A 5 -11.36 16.17 5.53
CA SER A 5 -11.15 17.42 4.76
C SER A 5 -9.94 17.31 3.84
N LEU A 6 -8.85 16.69 4.31
CA LEU A 6 -7.66 16.44 3.51
C LEU A 6 -7.99 15.55 2.30
N PHE A 7 -8.73 14.46 2.52
CA PHE A 7 -9.06 13.52 1.45
C PHE A 7 -10.05 14.09 0.44
N GLN A 8 -11.05 14.85 0.88
CA GLN A 8 -11.94 15.59 -0.04
C GLN A 8 -11.15 16.51 -0.96
N LYS A 9 -10.17 17.24 -0.40
CA LYS A 9 -9.30 18.12 -1.19
C LYS A 9 -8.45 17.36 -2.19
N ILE A 10 -7.92 16.19 -1.85
CA ILE A 10 -7.13 15.37 -2.79
C ILE A 10 -8.03 14.75 -3.87
N TYR A 11 -9.25 14.36 -3.50
CA TYR A 11 -10.24 13.78 -4.40
C TYR A 11 -10.61 14.72 -5.56
N SER A 12 -10.62 16.03 -5.31
CA SER A 12 -10.96 17.06 -6.31
C SER A 12 -9.81 17.48 -7.22
N LEU A 13 -8.57 17.04 -6.98
CA LEU A 13 -7.42 17.45 -7.80
C LEU A 13 -7.34 16.65 -9.11
N SER A 14 -6.85 17.24 -10.19
CA SER A 14 -6.39 16.50 -11.35
C SER A 14 -5.04 15.82 -11.08
N ASP A 15 -4.68 14.83 -11.89
CA ASP A 15 -3.40 14.12 -11.77
C ASP A 15 -2.21 15.08 -11.94
N ARG A 16 -2.34 16.08 -12.83
CA ARG A 16 -1.35 17.15 -13.00
C ARG A 16 -1.20 18.00 -11.74
N GLN A 17 -2.30 18.31 -11.05
CA GLN A 17 -2.26 19.06 -9.80
C GLN A 17 -1.62 18.24 -8.68
N ILE A 18 -1.90 16.93 -8.60
CA ILE A 18 -1.24 16.00 -7.66
C ILE A 18 0.27 16.01 -7.91
N ALA A 19 0.69 15.80 -9.16
CA ALA A 19 2.10 15.73 -9.52
C ALA A 19 2.87 17.03 -9.25
N LYS A 20 2.22 18.20 -9.39
CA LYS A 20 2.82 19.50 -9.09
C LYS A 20 2.92 19.77 -7.57
N LYS A 21 1.97 19.25 -6.79
CA LYS A 21 1.80 19.62 -5.39
C LYS A 21 2.53 18.69 -4.42
N TYR A 22 2.62 17.41 -4.73
CA TYR A 22 3.08 16.39 -3.81
C TYR A 22 4.42 15.79 -4.24
N LYS A 23 5.20 15.33 -3.26
CA LYS A 23 6.55 14.80 -3.51
C LYS A 23 6.45 13.46 -4.22
N TYR A 24 7.06 13.35 -5.39
CA TYR A 24 7.16 12.08 -6.12
C TYR A 24 8.04 11.08 -5.34
N LEU A 25 7.56 9.84 -5.19
CA LEU A 25 8.29 8.76 -4.52
C LEU A 25 8.78 7.69 -5.49
N GLY A 26 8.09 7.52 -6.62
CA GLY A 26 8.44 6.50 -7.60
C GLY A 26 7.25 6.13 -8.48
N GLU A 27 7.50 5.22 -9.42
CA GLU A 27 6.46 4.68 -10.28
C GLU A 27 6.72 3.20 -10.59
N GLY A 28 5.63 2.48 -10.75
CA GLY A 28 5.65 1.17 -11.42
C GLY A 28 5.19 1.31 -12.87
N ILE A 29 4.92 0.18 -13.51
CA ILE A 29 4.46 0.12 -14.90
C ILE A 29 3.20 0.96 -15.11
N SER A 30 2.23 0.86 -14.20
CA SER A 30 0.88 1.42 -14.41
C SER A 30 0.50 2.55 -13.47
N ARG A 31 1.33 2.89 -12.48
CA ARG A 31 0.98 3.86 -11.43
C ARG A 31 2.17 4.71 -10.98
N LYS A 32 1.89 5.98 -10.63
CA LYS A 32 2.84 6.90 -9.97
C LYS A 32 2.46 7.07 -8.51
N VAL A 33 3.46 7.18 -7.63
CA VAL A 33 3.25 7.32 -6.18
C VAL A 33 3.80 8.66 -5.72
N TYR A 34 3.00 9.38 -4.94
CA TYR A 34 3.36 10.66 -4.35
C TYR A 34 3.13 10.64 -2.84
N ALA A 35 4.06 11.18 -2.06
CA ALA A 35 3.89 11.49 -0.65
C ALA A 35 3.04 12.76 -0.51
N ILE A 36 1.89 12.63 0.16
CA ILE A 36 1.09 13.77 0.58
C ILE A 36 1.81 14.49 1.73
N ASP A 37 2.29 13.69 2.69
CA ASP A 37 3.08 14.06 3.85
C ASP A 37 3.86 12.83 4.36
N GLU A 38 4.31 12.83 5.61
CA GLU A 38 4.98 11.69 6.25
C GLU A 38 4.03 10.54 6.62
N ASN A 39 2.71 10.76 6.59
CA ASN A 39 1.71 9.80 7.04
C ASN A 39 0.94 9.15 5.90
N TYR A 40 0.87 9.78 4.73
CA TYR A 40 0.02 9.36 3.62
C TYR A 40 0.71 9.40 2.26
N VAL A 41 0.30 8.47 1.40
CA VAL A 41 0.64 8.44 -0.02
C VAL A 41 -0.62 8.44 -0.87
N VAL A 42 -0.49 8.96 -2.09
CA VAL A 42 -1.47 8.77 -3.16
C VAL A 42 -0.83 8.00 -4.31
N LYS A 43 -1.44 6.89 -4.72
CA LYS A 43 -1.09 6.19 -5.96
C LYS A 43 -2.05 6.63 -7.05
N VAL A 44 -1.52 7.08 -8.19
CA VAL A 44 -2.29 7.60 -9.32
C VAL A 44 -2.07 6.70 -10.53
N SER A 45 -3.18 6.28 -11.16
CA SER A 45 -3.16 5.44 -12.35
C SER A 45 -2.66 6.19 -13.59
N LYS A 46 -1.81 5.55 -14.40
CA LYS A 46 -1.37 6.06 -15.71
C LYS A 46 -2.28 5.61 -16.86
N ASN A 47 -2.97 4.49 -16.68
CA ASN A 47 -3.76 3.80 -17.70
C ASN A 47 -4.86 2.92 -17.05
N SER A 48 -5.59 2.17 -17.89
CA SER A 48 -6.63 1.21 -17.47
C SER A 48 -6.11 0.16 -16.50
N ASP A 49 -4.88 -0.32 -16.70
CA ASP A 49 -4.28 -1.35 -15.83
C ASP A 49 -4.04 -0.80 -14.43
N GLY A 50 -3.61 0.47 -14.32
CA GLY A 50 -3.49 1.14 -13.03
C GLY A 50 -4.83 1.28 -12.33
N ILE A 51 -5.90 1.57 -13.07
CA ILE A 51 -7.27 1.62 -12.53
C ILE A 51 -7.70 0.24 -12.03
N TYR A 52 -7.42 -0.81 -12.79
CA TYR A 52 -7.69 -2.19 -12.37
C TYR A 52 -6.91 -2.56 -11.11
N GLN A 53 -5.60 -2.30 -11.07
CA GLN A 53 -4.76 -2.55 -9.90
C GLN A 53 -5.27 -1.84 -8.65
N ASN A 54 -5.69 -0.57 -8.76
CA ASN A 54 -6.29 0.17 -7.64
C ASN A 54 -7.59 -0.47 -7.15
N ARG A 55 -8.45 -0.95 -8.07
CA ARG A 55 -9.69 -1.67 -7.73
C ARG A 55 -9.40 -2.97 -6.99
N ILE A 56 -8.41 -3.73 -7.44
CA ILE A 56 -8.00 -4.98 -6.80
C ILE A 56 -7.43 -4.71 -5.40
N GLU A 57 -6.51 -3.75 -5.24
CA GLU A 57 -5.96 -3.40 -3.92
C GLU A 57 -7.08 -2.99 -2.94
N ASN A 58 -8.04 -2.18 -3.42
CA ASN A 58 -9.20 -1.81 -2.61
C ASN A 58 -10.09 -3.01 -2.28
N TYR A 59 -10.37 -3.88 -3.26
CA TYR A 59 -11.16 -5.09 -3.05
C TYR A 59 -10.53 -6.01 -2.00
N VAL A 60 -9.23 -6.32 -2.12
CA VAL A 60 -8.49 -7.12 -1.16
C VAL A 60 -8.59 -6.48 0.23
N TYR A 61 -8.32 -5.18 0.32
CA TYR A 61 -8.44 -4.48 1.59
C TYR A 61 -9.86 -4.55 2.17
N THR A 62 -10.92 -4.24 1.43
CA THR A 62 -12.27 -4.16 2.01
C THR A 62 -12.93 -5.50 2.29
N THR A 63 -12.45 -6.59 1.69
CA THR A 63 -13.09 -7.92 1.79
C THR A 63 -12.26 -8.96 2.55
N VAL A 64 -11.02 -8.66 2.91
CA VAL A 64 -10.18 -9.54 3.72
C VAL A 64 -10.81 -9.81 5.10
N ASP A 65 -10.55 -11.01 5.62
CA ASP A 65 -10.96 -11.36 6.98
C ASP A 65 -10.30 -10.45 8.01
N LYS A 66 -11.03 -10.14 9.09
CA LYS A 66 -10.62 -9.12 10.08
C LYS A 66 -9.27 -9.45 10.74
N ASP A 67 -8.99 -10.72 10.98
CA ASP A 67 -7.73 -11.24 11.52
C ASP A 67 -6.55 -11.01 10.58
N LEU A 68 -6.77 -11.12 9.26
CA LEU A 68 -5.73 -10.95 8.24
C LEU A 68 -5.49 -9.49 7.84
N LYS A 69 -6.43 -8.59 8.14
CA LYS A 69 -6.33 -7.14 7.87
C LYS A 69 -5.05 -6.50 8.41
N LYS A 70 -4.45 -7.08 9.46
CA LYS A 70 -3.22 -6.58 10.10
C LYS A 70 -1.99 -6.58 9.19
N TYR A 71 -1.99 -7.36 8.10
CA TYR A 71 -0.92 -7.44 7.10
C TYR A 71 -1.09 -6.46 5.93
N LEU A 72 -2.23 -5.77 5.84
CA LEU A 72 -2.48 -4.86 4.72
C LEU A 72 -2.29 -3.40 5.15
N CYS A 73 -1.58 -2.64 4.33
CA CYS A 73 -1.44 -1.21 4.55
C CYS A 73 -2.80 -0.51 4.43
N PRO A 74 -3.22 0.32 5.41
CA PRO A 74 -4.55 0.91 5.42
C PRO A 74 -4.84 1.81 4.21
N ILE A 75 -5.92 1.50 3.49
CA ILE A 75 -6.54 2.39 2.50
C ILE A 75 -7.50 3.31 3.24
N ILE A 76 -7.32 4.62 3.04
CA ILE A 76 -8.13 5.65 3.69
C ILE A 76 -9.21 6.20 2.76
N CYS A 77 -8.89 6.30 1.47
CA CYS A 77 -9.83 6.75 0.45
C CYS A 77 -9.54 6.06 -0.87
N PHE A 78 -10.61 5.73 -1.59
CA PHE A 78 -10.56 5.01 -2.86
C PHE A 78 -11.35 5.75 -3.94
N LYS A 79 -10.72 5.87 -5.11
CA LYS A 79 -11.34 6.19 -6.40
C LYS A 79 -10.66 5.28 -7.46
N PRO A 80 -11.34 4.82 -8.51
CA PRO A 80 -10.70 3.97 -9.51
C PRO A 80 -9.34 4.49 -10.04
N GLU A 81 -9.22 5.80 -10.29
CA GLU A 81 -7.98 6.39 -10.82
C GLU A 81 -6.92 6.66 -9.74
N ARG A 82 -7.26 6.57 -8.45
CA ARG A 82 -6.31 6.79 -7.35
C ARG A 82 -6.73 6.23 -6.01
N ILE A 83 -5.74 5.78 -5.24
CA ILE A 83 -5.94 5.36 -3.86
C ILE A 83 -5.07 6.17 -2.92
N ILE A 84 -5.63 6.50 -1.75
CA ILE A 84 -4.91 7.18 -0.68
C ILE A 84 -4.72 6.19 0.46
N MET A 85 -3.49 6.01 0.88
CA MET A 85 -3.10 4.99 1.85
C MET A 85 -2.18 5.57 2.91
N ARG A 86 -2.05 4.87 4.05
CA ARG A 86 -0.95 5.14 4.98
C ARG A 86 0.40 4.99 4.27
N ARG A 87 1.34 5.86 4.62
CA ARG A 87 2.71 5.82 4.11
C ARG A 87 3.53 4.86 4.98
N ALA A 88 3.87 3.71 4.43
CA ALA A 88 4.83 2.79 5.02
C ALA A 88 6.22 3.04 4.41
N ILE A 89 7.24 3.16 5.25
CA ILE A 89 8.65 3.25 4.84
C ILE A 89 9.13 1.82 4.55
N PRO A 90 9.58 1.51 3.32
CA PRO A 90 9.96 0.15 2.96
C PRO A 90 11.10 -0.40 3.83
N ILE A 91 11.10 -1.72 4.07
CA ILE A 91 12.16 -2.37 4.86
C ILE A 91 13.52 -2.26 4.18
N TYR A 92 13.57 -2.31 2.83
CA TYR A 92 14.84 -2.22 2.10
C TYR A 92 15.56 -0.87 2.29
N GLU A 93 14.87 0.19 2.71
CA GLU A 93 15.54 1.45 3.05
C GLU A 93 16.39 1.32 4.34
N ARG A 94 16.16 0.25 5.12
CA ARG A 94 16.91 -0.09 6.34
C ARG A 94 17.89 -1.26 6.18
N GLY A 95 17.87 -1.96 5.05
CA GLY A 95 18.72 -3.14 4.78
C GLY A 95 18.79 -3.48 3.29
N LYS A 96 19.91 -4.05 2.82
CA LYS A 96 20.14 -4.27 1.37
C LYS A 96 19.55 -5.58 0.84
N ASP A 97 18.89 -6.37 1.67
CA ASP A 97 18.42 -7.69 1.28
C ASP A 97 17.17 -7.58 0.39
N LYS A 98 17.18 -8.32 -0.72
CA LYS A 98 16.03 -8.40 -1.65
C LYS A 98 14.85 -9.15 -1.02
N TRP A 99 15.15 -10.11 -0.17
CA TRP A 99 14.18 -11.01 0.45
C TRP A 99 14.19 -10.82 1.96
N ILE A 100 13.01 -10.93 2.57
CA ILE A 100 12.87 -10.84 4.02
C ILE A 100 12.87 -12.23 4.65
N ASP A 101 13.28 -12.26 5.91
CA ASP A 101 12.96 -13.35 6.82
C ASP A 101 11.67 -12.98 7.56
N LEU A 102 10.57 -13.65 7.22
CA LEU A 102 9.26 -13.36 7.78
C LEU A 102 9.26 -13.47 9.31
N HIS A 103 9.99 -14.43 9.88
CA HIS A 103 10.05 -14.62 11.34
C HIS A 103 10.73 -13.46 12.06
N LYS A 104 11.65 -12.74 11.40
CA LYS A 104 12.31 -11.56 11.97
C LYS A 104 11.40 -10.34 11.97
N ILE A 105 10.53 -10.22 10.98
CA ILE A 105 9.67 -9.03 10.84
C ILE A 105 8.29 -9.25 11.49
N ARG A 106 7.81 -10.50 11.51
CA ARG A 106 6.54 -10.96 12.08
C ARG A 106 6.82 -12.12 13.03
N SER A 107 7.04 -11.80 14.31
CA SER A 107 7.36 -12.81 15.33
C SER A 107 6.15 -13.64 15.76
N GLU A 108 4.94 -13.32 15.30
CA GLU A 108 3.74 -14.07 15.66
C GLU A 108 3.76 -15.45 14.97
N GLU A 109 3.53 -16.51 15.75
CA GLU A 109 3.52 -17.90 15.25
C GLU A 109 2.52 -18.11 14.11
N SER A 110 1.37 -17.40 14.14
CA SER A 110 0.34 -17.51 13.10
C SER A 110 0.72 -16.83 11.79
N SER A 111 1.75 -15.98 11.74
CA SER A 111 1.97 -15.06 10.62
C SER A 111 2.20 -15.74 9.28
N PHE A 112 2.92 -16.86 9.26
CA PHE A 112 3.12 -17.62 8.03
C PHE A 112 1.81 -18.26 7.52
N GLY A 113 1.04 -18.88 8.42
CA GLY A 113 -0.27 -19.47 8.08
C GLY A 113 -1.27 -18.42 7.61
N ASP A 114 -1.29 -17.26 8.27
CA ASP A 114 -2.14 -16.13 7.93
C ASP A 114 -1.83 -15.58 6.52
N LEU A 115 -0.55 -15.41 6.18
CA LEU A 115 -0.13 -14.91 4.87
C LEU A 115 -0.39 -15.93 3.75
N ASN A 116 -0.24 -17.23 4.03
CA ASN A 116 -0.62 -18.27 3.09
C ASN A 116 -2.12 -18.26 2.82
N ARG A 117 -2.95 -18.09 3.87
CA ARG A 117 -4.41 -17.90 3.73
C ARG A 117 -4.72 -16.67 2.88
N LEU A 118 -4.05 -15.55 3.15
CA LEU A 118 -4.24 -14.30 2.41
C LEU A 118 -3.88 -14.48 0.93
N ALA A 119 -2.72 -15.06 0.64
CA ALA A 119 -2.24 -15.30 -0.71
C ALA A 119 -3.15 -16.24 -1.49
N ALA A 120 -3.57 -17.36 -0.89
CA ALA A 120 -4.49 -18.30 -1.52
C ALA A 120 -5.86 -17.68 -1.82
N LYS A 121 -6.42 -16.88 -0.89
CA LYS A 121 -7.74 -16.26 -1.05
C LYS A 121 -7.79 -15.21 -2.16
N PHE A 122 -6.71 -14.46 -2.34
CA PHE A 122 -6.67 -13.34 -3.29
C PHE A 122 -5.74 -13.57 -4.48
N MET A 123 -5.20 -14.78 -4.64
CA MET A 123 -4.22 -15.15 -5.67
C MET A 123 -3.03 -14.18 -5.69
N LEU A 124 -2.48 -13.87 -4.51
CA LEU A 124 -1.29 -13.03 -4.41
C LEU A 124 -0.06 -13.85 -4.78
N GLU A 125 0.89 -13.22 -5.46
CA GLU A 125 2.18 -13.84 -5.78
C GLU A 125 2.94 -14.07 -4.47
N TYR A 126 3.41 -15.31 -4.25
CA TYR A 126 4.19 -15.64 -3.06
C TYR A 126 5.47 -14.79 -2.96
N GLU A 127 6.03 -14.40 -4.10
CA GLU A 127 7.18 -13.50 -4.20
C GLU A 127 6.90 -12.14 -3.54
N ASP A 128 5.67 -11.63 -3.59
CA ASP A 128 5.28 -10.40 -2.90
C ASP A 128 5.30 -10.59 -1.38
N VAL A 129 5.02 -11.79 -0.87
CA VAL A 129 5.06 -12.09 0.58
C VAL A 129 6.50 -12.07 1.10
N ILE A 130 7.48 -12.47 0.30
CA ILE A 130 8.89 -12.57 0.73
C ILE A 130 9.77 -11.41 0.24
N SER A 131 9.25 -10.52 -0.61
CA SER A 131 10.00 -9.38 -1.14
C SER A 131 10.13 -8.24 -0.14
N ALA A 132 11.35 -7.73 0.09
CA ALA A 132 11.59 -6.61 1.00
C ALA A 132 10.92 -5.29 0.59
N THR A 133 10.52 -5.14 -0.67
CA THR A 133 9.82 -3.96 -1.18
C THR A 133 8.32 -3.97 -0.88
N SER A 134 7.76 -5.14 -0.54
CA SER A 134 6.34 -5.32 -0.25
C SER A 134 5.98 -5.01 1.20
N TRP A 135 6.99 -4.91 2.07
CA TRP A 135 6.83 -4.66 3.50
C TRP A 135 7.29 -3.25 3.87
N GLY A 136 6.65 -2.68 4.88
CA GLY A 136 7.09 -1.39 5.39
C GLY A 136 6.59 -1.05 6.78
N PHE A 137 7.24 -0.05 7.36
CA PHE A 137 6.94 0.46 8.69
C PHE A 137 6.23 1.80 8.61
N THR A 138 5.14 1.94 9.35
CA THR A 138 4.70 3.25 9.84
C THR A 138 5.33 3.50 11.21
N THR A 139 5.21 4.72 11.72
CA THR A 139 5.64 5.08 13.08
C THR A 139 5.03 4.21 14.18
N MET A 140 3.87 3.58 13.94
CA MET A 140 3.13 2.80 14.94
C MET A 140 3.06 1.30 14.66
N LYS A 141 3.28 0.87 13.40
CA LYS A 141 3.00 -0.51 12.99
C LYS A 141 3.73 -0.90 11.71
N MET A 142 4.14 -2.16 11.62
CA MET A 142 4.58 -2.79 10.39
C MET A 142 3.40 -3.38 9.62
N TYR A 143 3.38 -3.14 8.31
CA TYR A 143 2.43 -3.73 7.38
C TYR A 143 3.16 -4.69 6.48
#